data_AF-A0A8S1ZB62-F1
#
_entry.id   AF-A0A8S1ZB62-F1
#
_cell.length_a   1.000
_cell.length_b   1.000
_cell.length_c   1.000
_cell.angle_alpha   90.00
_cell.angle_beta   90.00
_cell.angle_gamma   90.00
#
_symmetry.space_group_name_H-M   'P 1'
#
loop_
_entity.id
_entity.type
_entity.pdbx_description
1 polymer ?
#
loop_
_entity_poly.entity_id
_entity_poly.type
_entity_poly.pdbx_seq_one_letter_code
_entity_poly.pdbx_strand_id
1 'polypeptide(L)'
;MILVLVSLFAVLILNVLLWRWLKASACKAQRLPPGPPRWPILGNLLQLGPLPHRDLAALCDKYGPLVYLRLGNVDGITTNDPDTIREILLRQDDVFASRPKTLAAVHLAYGCGDVALAPMGPHWKRMRRICMEHLLTTKRLESFTTQRAEEARYLIRDVFERSESRKPINLREVLGAFSMNNVTRMLLGKQFFGPGSLVPPKEAQEFMHITHKLFWLLGVIYLGDYLPFWRWVDPSGCEKEMRDVEKRVDNFHTKIIDEHRRAKRENKDTKGDMDFVDVLLSLPGENGKEHMEDDEIKALIQDMIAAATDTSAVTNEWAMAEVIKQPRVMRKIQEELDNVVGSNRMVDESDLVHLNYLRCVEMKSIFGQEPCPDGFSGPATMDFSELKSKIEPLKSTNLENSDFRSHIEYQQSTRSSKNYSQPIEQSAKVASDISKLTHVGISGEAQMVDVSSKDNTKRTALACCKVILGKKVFDLVLANQMGKGDVLGVAKIAGINGAKQTSSLIPLCHNIALTHVRVDLRLNPEDFSVDIEGEASCTGKTGVEMEAMTAVSVAGLTVYDMCKAASKDISITDVRLERKTGGKSGYWSRGE
;
A
#
# COMPACT_ATOMS: atom_id res chain seq x y z
N MET A 1 -1.86 39.46 50.23
CA MET A 1 -2.60 38.25 49.85
C MET A 1 -2.18 37.70 48.47
N ILE A 2 -2.21 38.51 47.40
CA ILE A 2 -1.81 38.07 46.04
C ILE A 2 -0.34 37.60 45.99
N LEU A 3 0.60 38.36 46.56
CA LEU A 3 2.02 37.96 46.64
C LEU A 3 2.27 36.64 47.42
N VAL A 4 1.44 36.36 48.43
CA VAL A 4 1.51 35.11 49.21
C VAL A 4 0.97 33.94 48.40
N LEU A 5 -0.12 34.14 47.65
CA LEU A 5 -0.65 33.13 46.71
C LEU A 5 0.33 32.83 45.58
N VAL A 6 0.98 33.85 45.01
CA VAL A 6 1.98 33.67 43.94
C VAL A 6 3.22 32.91 44.45
N SER A 7 3.71 33.23 45.65
CA SER A 7 4.87 32.53 46.24
C SER A 7 4.54 31.09 46.63
N LEU A 8 3.36 30.82 47.19
CA LEU A 8 2.90 29.46 47.47
C LEU A 8 2.74 28.63 46.19
N PHE A 9 2.23 29.23 45.12
CA PHE A 9 2.11 28.56 43.82
C PHE A 9 3.48 28.28 43.18
N ALA A 10 4.43 29.23 43.29
CA ALA A 10 5.80 29.03 42.83
C ALA A 10 6.53 27.91 43.60
N VAL A 11 6.36 27.85 44.93
CA VAL A 11 6.92 26.78 45.77
C VAL A 11 6.28 25.42 45.47
N LEU A 12 4.97 25.38 45.19
CA LEU A 12 4.28 24.17 44.76
C LEU A 12 4.84 23.68 43.41
N ILE A 13 4.99 24.57 42.43
CA ILE A 13 5.60 24.23 41.13
C ILE A 13 7.03 23.73 41.33
N LEU A 14 7.84 24.41 42.14
CA LEU A 14 9.23 24.02 42.39
C LEU A 14 9.31 22.63 43.03
N ASN A 15 8.44 22.34 44.00
CA ASN A 15 8.38 21.02 44.64
C ASN A 15 7.88 19.93 43.69
N VAL A 16 6.90 20.22 42.83
CA VAL A 16 6.43 19.28 41.79
C VAL A 16 7.53 19.01 40.77
N LEU A 17 8.27 20.03 40.35
CA LEU A 17 9.42 19.89 39.44
C LEU A 17 10.55 19.09 40.09
N LEU A 18 10.88 19.38 41.36
CA LEU A 18 11.92 18.68 42.11
C LEU A 18 11.54 17.22 42.37
N TRP A 19 10.30 16.96 42.76
CA TRP A 19 9.79 15.59 42.97
C TRP A 19 9.79 14.80 41.67
N ARG A 20 9.38 15.39 40.55
CA ARG A 20 9.45 14.75 39.22
C ARG A 20 10.89 14.52 38.77
N TRP A 21 11.81 15.44 39.04
CA TRP A 21 13.23 15.28 38.75
C TRP A 21 13.83 14.13 39.55
N LEU A 22 13.57 14.07 40.86
CA LEU A 22 14.01 12.97 41.72
C LEU A 22 13.41 11.62 41.28
N LYS A 23 12.12 11.59 40.87
CA LYS A 23 11.47 10.37 40.35
C LYS A 23 12.04 9.94 38.99
N ALA A 24 12.37 10.89 38.12
CA ALA A 24 13.01 10.62 36.83
C ALA A 24 14.41 10.02 37.03
N SER A 25 15.15 10.49 38.02
CA SER A 25 16.47 9.95 38.41
C SER A 25 16.39 8.58 39.10
N ALA A 26 15.26 8.25 39.74
CA ALA A 26 15.05 6.99 40.46
C ALA A 26 14.51 5.83 39.60
N CYS A 27 14.16 6.07 38.33
CA CYS A 27 13.70 5.01 37.44
C CYS A 27 14.91 4.16 36.99
N LYS A 28 14.94 2.87 37.37
CA LYS A 28 15.96 1.91 36.92
C LYS A 28 16.18 2.05 35.41
N ALA A 29 17.44 2.27 35.03
CA ALA A 29 17.87 2.49 33.65
C ALA A 29 17.56 1.28 32.76
N GLN A 30 16.34 1.21 32.23
CA GLN A 30 16.09 0.45 31.02
C GLN A 30 16.78 1.17 29.88
N ARG A 31 17.56 0.42 29.10
CA ARG A 31 18.39 0.94 28.00
C ARG A 31 17.50 1.49 26.87
N LEU A 32 16.95 2.69 26.98
CA LEU A 32 16.21 3.28 25.85
C LEU A 32 17.16 3.54 24.68
N PRO A 33 16.67 3.60 23.43
CA PRO A 33 17.45 4.12 22.33
C PRO A 33 18.05 5.49 22.67
N PRO A 34 19.19 5.87 22.08
CA PRO A 34 19.77 7.19 22.28
C PRO A 34 18.78 8.28 21.86
N GLY A 35 18.92 9.48 22.44
CA GLY A 35 18.04 10.58 22.11
C GLY A 35 18.48 11.90 22.72
N PRO A 36 17.90 13.01 22.23
CA PRO A 36 18.20 14.34 22.73
C PRO A 36 17.81 14.52 24.21
N PRO A 37 18.51 15.40 24.93
CA PRO A 37 18.15 15.76 26.31
C PRO A 37 16.74 16.34 26.33
N ARG A 38 15.99 15.99 27.40
CA ARG A 38 14.56 16.26 27.53
C ARG A 38 14.32 17.45 28.44
N TRP A 39 13.39 18.32 28.06
CA TRP A 39 12.89 19.38 28.93
C TRP A 39 11.87 18.83 29.94
N PRO A 40 11.82 19.35 31.17
CA PRO A 40 10.76 19.01 32.10
C PRO A 40 9.37 19.28 31.50
N ILE A 41 8.44 18.33 31.66
CA ILE A 41 7.04 18.39 31.20
C ILE A 41 6.87 18.33 29.67
N LEU A 42 7.60 19.14 28.91
CA LEU A 42 7.48 19.25 27.45
C LEU A 42 8.27 18.16 26.69
N GLY A 43 9.27 17.56 27.33
CA GLY A 43 10.15 16.59 26.68
C GLY A 43 10.94 17.20 25.54
N ASN A 44 10.73 16.72 24.32
CA ASN A 44 11.43 17.11 23.10
C ASN A 44 10.56 17.96 22.16
N LEU A 45 9.34 18.35 22.57
CA LEU A 45 8.43 19.16 21.74
C LEU A 45 9.07 20.47 21.24
N LEU A 46 9.84 21.16 22.10
CA LEU A 46 10.50 22.41 21.75
C LEU A 46 11.69 22.26 20.80
N GLN A 47 12.12 21.02 20.54
CA GLN A 47 13.19 20.72 19.59
C GLN A 47 12.64 20.46 18.18
N LEU A 48 11.31 20.42 18.02
CA LEU A 48 10.63 20.32 16.74
C LEU A 48 10.17 21.71 16.31
N GLY A 49 10.67 22.17 15.18
CA GLY A 49 10.32 23.43 14.56
C GLY A 49 9.11 23.29 13.61
N PRO A 50 8.93 24.29 12.72
CA PRO A 50 7.82 24.30 11.75
C PRO A 50 7.87 23.16 10.72
N LEU A 51 9.01 22.50 10.55
CA LEU A 51 9.21 21.38 9.63
C LEU A 51 9.71 20.15 10.41
N PRO A 52 8.83 19.48 11.19
CA PRO A 52 9.23 18.44 12.13
C PRO A 52 10.04 17.30 11.50
N HIS A 53 9.68 16.88 10.28
CA HIS A 53 10.40 15.83 9.54
C HIS A 53 11.90 16.13 9.35
N ARG A 54 12.27 17.40 9.08
CA ARG A 54 13.68 17.79 8.96
C ARG A 54 14.41 17.74 10.28
N ASP A 55 13.73 18.18 11.35
CA ASP A 55 14.30 18.16 12.69
C ASP A 55 14.49 16.71 13.16
N LEU A 56 13.51 15.83 12.89
CA LEU A 56 13.59 14.39 13.17
C LEU A 56 14.72 13.71 12.39
N ALA A 57 14.90 14.03 11.11
CA ALA A 57 16.02 13.54 10.30
C ALA A 57 17.38 14.00 10.87
N ALA A 58 17.50 15.29 11.22
CA ALA A 58 18.71 15.82 11.84
C ALA A 58 19.01 15.19 13.22
N LEU A 59 17.98 14.80 13.96
CA LEU A 59 18.13 14.03 15.20
C LEU A 59 18.66 12.62 14.91
N CYS A 60 18.18 11.94 13.87
CA CYS A 60 18.72 10.63 13.45
C CYS A 60 20.19 10.72 13.06
N ASP A 61 20.56 11.72 12.25
CA ASP A 61 21.96 11.94 11.84
C ASP A 61 22.89 12.16 13.03
N LYS A 62 22.37 12.74 14.12
CA LYS A 62 23.15 13.06 15.33
C LYS A 62 23.21 11.92 16.35
N TYR A 63 22.08 11.24 16.59
CA TYR A 63 21.94 10.26 17.69
C TYR A 63 21.98 8.81 17.22
N GLY A 64 21.94 8.56 15.91
CA GLY A 64 22.05 7.23 15.31
C GLY A 64 20.75 6.75 14.65
N PRO A 65 20.75 5.49 14.17
CA PRO A 65 19.71 4.97 13.29
C PRO A 65 18.33 4.84 13.96
N LEU A 66 18.26 4.80 15.29
CA LEU A 66 17.01 4.73 16.05
C LEU A 66 17.09 5.70 17.22
N VAL A 67 16.24 6.73 17.18
CA VAL A 67 16.23 7.82 18.15
C VAL A 67 14.96 7.80 18.97
N TYR A 68 15.11 7.85 20.28
CA TYR A 68 13.99 7.96 21.21
C TYR A 68 13.68 9.41 21.54
N LEU A 69 12.38 9.74 21.55
CA LEU A 69 11.84 11.06 21.83
C LEU A 69 10.72 10.95 22.87
N ARG A 70 10.57 12.00 23.67
CA ARG A 70 9.48 12.18 24.61
C ARG A 70 8.69 13.41 24.18
N LEU A 71 7.52 13.25 23.60
CA LEU A 71 6.67 14.35 23.16
C LEU A 71 5.65 14.67 24.27
N GLY A 72 5.99 15.57 25.18
CA GLY A 72 5.19 15.82 26.38
C GLY A 72 5.04 14.55 27.24
N ASN A 73 3.81 14.05 27.33
CA ASN A 73 3.51 12.80 28.03
C ASN A 73 3.62 11.53 27.16
N VAL A 74 3.86 11.67 25.86
CA VAL A 74 3.87 10.58 24.90
C VAL A 74 5.31 10.14 24.59
N ASP A 75 5.52 8.84 24.45
CA ASP A 75 6.79 8.26 24.02
C ASP A 75 6.77 8.05 22.50
N GLY A 76 7.86 8.41 21.83
CA GLY A 76 8.00 8.31 20.38
C GLY A 76 9.37 7.78 19.98
N ILE A 77 9.43 7.16 18.81
CA ILE A 77 10.67 6.76 18.15
C ILE A 77 10.71 7.36 16.75
N THR A 78 11.90 7.70 16.28
CA THR A 78 12.13 8.15 14.90
C THR A 78 13.38 7.48 14.34
N THR A 79 13.37 7.24 13.04
CA THR A 79 14.44 6.59 12.29
C THR A 79 14.42 7.06 10.84
N ASN A 80 15.59 7.29 10.26
CA ASN A 80 15.78 7.44 8.81
C ASN A 80 16.58 6.27 8.20
N ASP A 81 16.82 5.22 9.00
CA ASP A 81 17.63 4.07 8.60
C ASP A 81 16.76 3.02 7.88
N PRO A 82 17.06 2.67 6.61
CA PRO A 82 16.23 1.75 5.83
C PRO A 82 16.07 0.36 6.44
N ASP A 83 17.10 -0.16 7.12
CA ASP A 83 17.06 -1.49 7.71
C ASP A 83 16.16 -1.50 8.96
N THR A 84 16.23 -0.46 9.79
CA THR A 84 15.34 -0.23 10.93
C THR A 84 13.89 -0.04 10.46
N ILE A 85 13.66 0.76 9.41
CA ILE A 85 12.33 0.94 8.82
C ILE A 85 11.79 -0.41 8.32
N ARG A 86 12.61 -1.24 7.65
CA ARG A 86 12.22 -2.58 7.20
C ARG A 86 11.84 -3.48 8.37
N GLU A 87 12.60 -3.45 9.47
CA GLU A 87 12.30 -4.21 10.67
C GLU A 87 10.93 -3.81 11.25
N ILE A 88 10.68 -2.50 11.40
CA ILE A 88 9.42 -1.96 11.96
C ILE A 88 8.23 -2.27 11.06
N LEU A 89 8.34 -2.01 9.76
CA LEU A 89 7.20 -2.06 8.84
C LEU A 89 6.92 -3.45 8.24
N LEU A 90 7.91 -4.34 8.18
CA LEU A 90 7.73 -5.68 7.57
C LEU A 90 7.87 -6.83 8.55
N ARG A 91 8.78 -6.76 9.52
CA ARG A 91 9.07 -7.89 10.43
C ARG A 91 8.30 -7.81 11.74
N GLN A 92 7.94 -6.61 12.16
CA GLN A 92 7.22 -6.32 13.40
C GLN A 92 5.93 -5.53 13.12
N ASP A 93 5.34 -5.74 11.96
CA ASP A 93 4.14 -5.02 11.50
C ASP A 93 2.96 -5.24 12.45
N ASP A 94 2.81 -6.44 13.00
CA ASP A 94 1.80 -6.77 14.01
C ASP A 94 1.89 -5.90 15.28
N VAL A 95 3.10 -5.45 15.62
CA VAL A 95 3.37 -4.55 16.75
C VAL A 95 3.08 -3.10 16.37
N PHE A 96 3.57 -2.65 15.21
CA PHE A 96 3.58 -1.23 14.85
C PHE A 96 2.43 -0.78 13.94
N ALA A 97 1.54 -1.68 13.51
CA ALA A 97 0.45 -1.34 12.59
C ALA A 97 -0.64 -0.46 13.20
N SER A 98 -0.80 -0.46 14.53
CA SER A 98 -1.88 0.30 15.18
C SER A 98 -1.64 1.81 15.13
N ARG A 99 -2.73 2.59 15.06
CA ARG A 99 -2.70 4.06 15.00
C ARG A 99 -3.02 4.70 16.35
N PRO A 100 -2.32 5.78 16.73
CA PRO A 100 -2.64 6.53 17.94
C PRO A 100 -3.96 7.29 17.78
N LYS A 101 -4.73 7.37 18.87
CA LYS A 101 -5.98 8.14 18.89
C LYS A 101 -5.70 9.62 19.20
N THR A 102 -5.48 10.42 18.16
CA THR A 102 -5.36 11.88 18.26
C THR A 102 -6.74 12.54 18.28
N LEU A 103 -6.85 13.75 18.83
CA LEU A 103 -8.11 14.50 18.79
C LEU A 103 -8.56 14.81 17.36
N ALA A 104 -7.61 15.09 16.47
CA ALA A 104 -7.89 15.27 15.05
C ALA A 104 -8.56 14.02 14.46
N ALA A 105 -8.01 12.82 14.71
CA ALA A 105 -8.59 11.57 14.24
C ALA A 105 -9.98 11.29 14.84
N VAL A 106 -10.20 11.64 16.12
CA VAL A 106 -11.50 11.46 16.76
C VAL A 106 -12.59 12.33 16.10
N HIS A 107 -12.30 13.61 15.85
CA HIS A 107 -13.26 14.54 15.27
C HIS A 107 -13.39 14.42 13.74
N LEU A 108 -12.28 14.21 13.05
CA LEU A 108 -12.19 14.29 11.58
C LEU A 108 -12.08 12.93 10.90
N ALA A 109 -12.25 11.83 11.64
CA ALA A 109 -12.29 10.48 11.07
C ALA A 109 -13.32 9.59 11.78
N TYR A 110 -14.48 10.17 12.13
CA TYR A 110 -15.63 9.47 12.72
C TYR A 110 -15.25 8.58 13.91
N GLY A 111 -14.53 9.13 14.89
CA GLY A 111 -14.10 8.38 16.06
C GLY A 111 -12.99 7.36 15.80
N CYS A 112 -12.16 7.59 14.77
CA CYS A 112 -11.17 6.63 14.26
C CYS A 112 -11.83 5.36 13.70
N GLY A 113 -12.92 5.54 12.96
CA GLY A 113 -13.68 4.48 12.28
C GLY A 113 -13.27 4.25 10.83
N ASP A 114 -12.33 5.04 10.32
CA ASP A 114 -11.82 5.04 8.95
C ASP A 114 -10.73 3.96 8.70
N VAL A 115 -10.05 4.01 7.55
CA VAL A 115 -8.96 3.06 7.23
C VAL A 115 -7.59 3.64 7.59
N ALA A 116 -7.39 4.95 7.44
CA ALA A 116 -6.11 5.61 7.64
C ALA A 116 -5.71 5.75 9.12
N LEU A 117 -6.67 6.08 10.00
CA LEU A 117 -6.41 6.44 11.39
C LEU A 117 -7.01 5.47 12.42
N ALA A 118 -7.78 4.47 12.00
CA ALA A 118 -8.32 3.48 12.92
C ALA A 118 -7.23 2.58 13.54
N PRO A 119 -7.38 2.21 14.83
CA PRO A 119 -6.48 1.27 15.47
C PRO A 119 -6.60 -0.12 14.85
N MET A 120 -5.52 -0.89 14.90
CA MET A 120 -5.49 -2.26 14.37
C MET A 120 -6.51 -3.14 15.11
N GLY A 121 -7.41 -3.79 14.36
CA GLY A 121 -8.48 -4.60 14.93
C GLY A 121 -9.44 -5.18 13.89
N PRO A 122 -10.46 -5.94 14.31
CA PRO A 122 -11.47 -6.51 13.41
C PRO A 122 -12.16 -5.46 12.53
N HIS A 123 -12.54 -4.32 13.13
CA HIS A 123 -13.15 -3.19 12.44
C HIS A 123 -12.28 -2.68 11.29
N TRP A 124 -11.03 -2.29 11.59
CA TRP A 124 -10.08 -1.81 10.58
C TRP A 124 -9.86 -2.84 9.46
N LYS A 125 -9.73 -4.14 9.80
CA LYS A 125 -9.60 -5.20 8.78
C LYS A 125 -10.81 -5.27 7.87
N ARG A 126 -12.03 -5.12 8.40
CA ARG A 126 -13.27 -5.08 7.64
C ARG A 126 -13.30 -3.85 6.72
N MET A 127 -13.07 -2.66 7.25
CA MET A 127 -13.09 -1.40 6.51
C MET A 127 -12.07 -1.41 5.37
N ARG A 128 -10.82 -1.82 5.66
CA ARG A 128 -9.76 -1.96 4.65
C ARG A 128 -10.15 -2.98 3.57
N ARG A 129 -10.71 -4.12 3.95
CA ARG A 129 -11.15 -5.14 3.00
C ARG A 129 -12.23 -4.61 2.06
N ILE A 130 -13.22 -3.88 2.59
CA ILE A 130 -14.29 -3.28 1.77
C ILE A 130 -13.70 -2.35 0.70
N CYS A 131 -12.79 -1.45 1.07
CA CYS A 131 -12.12 -0.57 0.10
C CYS A 131 -11.34 -1.36 -0.96
N MET A 132 -10.56 -2.36 -0.53
CA MET A 132 -9.75 -3.17 -1.45
C MET A 132 -10.58 -4.02 -2.41
N GLU A 133 -11.71 -4.57 -1.96
CA GLU A 133 -12.56 -5.46 -2.75
C GLU A 133 -13.55 -4.72 -3.66
N HIS A 134 -14.01 -3.54 -3.25
CA HIS A 134 -15.12 -2.85 -3.92
C HIS A 134 -14.73 -1.55 -4.65
N LEU A 135 -13.58 -0.95 -4.32
CA LEU A 135 -13.14 0.30 -4.92
C LEU A 135 -11.78 0.14 -5.63
N LEU A 136 -10.79 -0.40 -4.93
CA LEU A 136 -9.39 -0.40 -5.36
C LEU A 136 -8.99 -1.66 -6.16
N THR A 137 -9.96 -2.36 -6.74
CA THR A 137 -9.68 -3.49 -7.65
C THR A 137 -9.35 -2.97 -9.05
N THR A 138 -8.49 -3.68 -9.78
CA THR A 138 -8.14 -3.35 -11.17
C THR A 138 -9.38 -3.20 -12.05
N LYS A 139 -10.32 -4.15 -11.97
CA LYS A 139 -11.58 -4.11 -12.73
C LYS A 139 -12.40 -2.85 -12.44
N ARG A 140 -12.44 -2.43 -11.18
CA ARG A 140 -13.20 -1.25 -10.77
C ARG A 140 -12.51 0.04 -11.22
N LEU A 141 -11.19 0.13 -11.07
CA LEU A 141 -10.41 1.25 -11.60
C LEU A 141 -10.56 1.36 -13.13
N GLU A 142 -10.54 0.24 -13.85
CA GLU A 142 -10.77 0.20 -15.30
C GLU A 142 -12.16 0.69 -15.70
N SER A 143 -13.21 0.41 -14.90
CA SER A 143 -14.55 0.94 -15.20
C SER A 143 -14.63 2.48 -15.17
N PHE A 144 -13.72 3.16 -14.46
CA PHE A 144 -13.67 4.61 -14.40
C PHE A 144 -12.70 5.25 -15.42
N THR A 145 -12.08 4.47 -16.30
CA THR A 145 -11.10 4.96 -17.29
C THR A 145 -11.67 6.06 -18.18
N THR A 146 -12.89 5.87 -18.70
CA THR A 146 -13.55 6.87 -19.55
C THR A 146 -13.76 8.18 -18.81
N GLN A 147 -14.20 8.12 -17.54
CA GLN A 147 -14.44 9.31 -16.72
C GLN A 147 -13.14 10.07 -16.46
N ARG A 148 -12.04 9.37 -16.12
CA ARG A 148 -10.73 10.00 -15.93
C ARG A 148 -10.22 10.65 -17.23
N ALA A 149 -10.40 9.98 -18.36
CA ALA A 149 -10.03 10.55 -19.66
C ALA A 149 -10.87 11.78 -20.02
N GLU A 150 -12.16 11.84 -19.65
CA GLU A 150 -13.00 13.03 -19.78
C GLU A 150 -12.48 14.19 -18.91
N GLU A 151 -12.20 13.94 -17.63
CA GLU A 151 -11.67 14.96 -16.72
C GLU A 151 -10.29 15.46 -17.16
N ALA A 152 -9.43 14.58 -17.70
CA ALA A 152 -8.11 14.96 -18.20
C ALA A 152 -8.22 15.87 -19.43
N ARG A 153 -9.15 15.57 -20.35
CA ARG A 153 -9.45 16.46 -21.48
C ARG A 153 -10.02 17.79 -21.02
N TYR A 154 -10.89 17.78 -20.01
CA TYR A 154 -11.45 18.99 -19.43
C TYR A 154 -10.35 19.88 -18.83
N LEU A 155 -9.45 19.29 -18.04
CA LEU A 155 -8.27 19.96 -17.47
C LEU A 155 -7.44 20.66 -18.55
N ILE A 156 -7.11 19.94 -19.63
CA ILE A 156 -6.29 20.50 -20.72
C ILE A 156 -7.01 21.66 -21.41
N ARG A 157 -8.32 21.53 -21.65
CA ARG A 157 -9.13 22.59 -22.24
C ARG A 157 -9.19 23.83 -21.33
N ASP A 158 -9.42 23.66 -20.04
CA ASP A 158 -9.46 24.76 -19.07
C ASP A 158 -8.11 25.50 -19.01
N VAL A 159 -6.99 24.76 -19.01
CA VAL A 159 -5.65 25.36 -19.08
C VAL A 159 -5.45 26.13 -20.38
N PHE A 160 -5.87 25.56 -21.52
CA PHE A 160 -5.75 26.20 -22.82
C PHE A 160 -6.56 27.50 -22.89
N GLU A 161 -7.83 27.48 -22.49
CA GLU A 161 -8.70 28.66 -22.47
C GLU A 161 -8.15 29.76 -21.54
N ARG A 162 -7.67 29.39 -20.34
CA ARG A 162 -7.02 30.35 -19.42
C ARG A 162 -5.74 30.95 -20.00
N SER A 163 -5.00 30.17 -20.80
CA SER A 163 -3.76 30.63 -21.42
C SER A 163 -3.98 31.76 -22.45
N GLU A 164 -5.18 31.86 -23.05
CA GLU A 164 -5.53 32.94 -23.98
C GLU A 164 -5.44 34.32 -23.33
N SER A 165 -5.71 34.40 -22.02
CA SER A 165 -5.57 35.62 -21.23
C SER A 165 -4.11 36.09 -21.05
N ARG A 166 -3.13 35.23 -21.40
CA ARG A 166 -1.68 35.42 -21.22
C ARG A 166 -1.26 35.76 -19.78
N LYS A 167 -2.08 35.42 -18.79
CA LYS A 167 -1.75 35.55 -17.37
C LYS A 167 -1.19 34.23 -16.84
N PRO A 168 -0.30 34.28 -15.82
CA PRO A 168 0.13 33.07 -15.13
C PRO A 168 -1.05 32.27 -14.59
N ILE A 169 -1.03 30.95 -14.78
CA ILE A 169 -2.08 30.03 -14.33
C ILE A 169 -1.63 29.38 -13.03
N ASN A 170 -2.48 29.41 -12.01
CA ASN A 170 -2.24 28.71 -10.75
C ASN A 170 -2.54 27.20 -10.92
N LEU A 171 -1.48 26.39 -11.09
CA LEU A 171 -1.64 24.94 -11.28
C LEU A 171 -2.22 24.23 -10.05
N ARG A 172 -2.03 24.74 -8.83
CA ARG A 172 -2.61 24.14 -7.62
C ARG A 172 -4.14 24.10 -7.67
N GLU A 173 -4.76 25.21 -8.08
CA GLU A 173 -6.22 25.29 -8.21
C GLU A 173 -6.75 24.34 -9.27
N VAL A 174 -6.06 24.31 -10.41
CA VAL A 174 -6.48 23.55 -11.59
C VAL A 174 -6.30 22.03 -11.37
N LEU A 175 -5.17 21.61 -10.78
CA LEU A 175 -4.90 20.21 -10.44
C LEU A 175 -5.71 19.73 -9.23
N GLY A 176 -6.01 20.62 -8.28
CA GLY A 176 -6.91 20.33 -7.16
C GLY A 176 -8.33 20.03 -7.64
N ALA A 177 -8.88 20.88 -8.51
CA ALA A 177 -10.20 20.66 -9.11
C ALA A 177 -10.28 19.36 -9.92
N PHE A 178 -9.23 19.06 -10.72
CA PHE A 178 -9.12 17.81 -11.46
C PHE A 178 -9.10 16.58 -10.54
N SER A 179 -8.25 16.60 -9.51
CA SER A 179 -8.12 15.49 -8.55
C SER A 179 -9.42 15.27 -7.78
N MET A 180 -10.07 16.35 -7.34
CA MET A 180 -11.35 16.28 -6.65
C MET A 180 -12.44 15.67 -7.55
N ASN A 181 -12.60 16.15 -8.78
CA ASN A 181 -13.59 15.60 -9.71
C ASN A 181 -13.38 14.11 -9.99
N ASN A 182 -12.14 13.68 -10.23
CA ASN A 182 -11.84 12.26 -10.46
C ASN A 182 -12.32 11.39 -9.30
N VAL A 183 -12.06 11.84 -8.07
CA VAL A 183 -12.40 11.09 -6.86
C VAL A 183 -13.90 11.17 -6.58
N THR A 184 -14.53 12.35 -6.64
CA THR A 184 -15.96 12.50 -6.34
C THR A 184 -16.85 11.85 -7.38
N ARG A 185 -16.44 11.75 -8.65
CA ARG A 185 -17.18 11.00 -9.67
C ARG A 185 -17.16 9.51 -9.41
N MET A 186 -15.98 8.99 -9.03
CA MET A 186 -15.82 7.58 -8.67
C MET A 186 -16.59 7.21 -7.39
N LEU A 187 -16.55 8.08 -6.39
CA LEU A 187 -17.11 7.78 -5.07
C LEU A 187 -18.59 8.13 -4.96
N LEU A 188 -19.00 9.30 -5.46
CA LEU A 188 -20.31 9.92 -5.24
C LEU A 188 -21.15 10.05 -6.51
N GLY A 189 -20.64 9.60 -7.66
CA GLY A 189 -21.31 9.79 -8.95
C GLY A 189 -21.41 11.25 -9.40
N LYS A 190 -20.66 12.19 -8.79
CA LYS A 190 -20.82 13.64 -8.98
C LYS A 190 -19.56 14.35 -9.49
N GLN A 191 -19.75 15.16 -10.51
CA GLN A 191 -18.77 16.17 -10.95
C GLN A 191 -19.07 17.50 -10.24
N PHE A 192 -18.07 18.07 -9.57
CA PHE A 192 -18.22 19.31 -8.79
C PHE A 192 -17.77 20.56 -9.56
N PHE A 193 -16.76 20.42 -10.42
CA PHE A 193 -16.20 21.51 -11.21
C PHE A 193 -16.36 21.25 -12.72
N GLY A 194 -16.58 22.31 -13.49
CA GLY A 194 -16.65 22.26 -14.95
C GLY A 194 -18.06 22.25 -15.55
N PRO A 195 -18.18 22.22 -16.89
CA PRO A 195 -19.41 22.49 -17.62
C PRO A 195 -20.49 21.42 -17.44
N GLY A 196 -20.14 20.24 -16.95
CA GLY A 196 -21.08 19.18 -16.57
C GLY A 196 -21.46 19.18 -15.09
N SER A 197 -20.98 20.14 -14.30
CA SER A 197 -21.29 20.21 -12.87
C SER A 197 -22.76 20.51 -12.64
N LEU A 198 -23.42 19.60 -11.93
CA LEU A 198 -24.78 19.78 -11.41
C LEU A 198 -24.77 20.44 -10.02
N VAL A 199 -23.58 20.67 -9.46
CA VAL A 199 -23.39 21.29 -8.15
C VAL A 199 -23.18 22.79 -8.35
N PRO A 200 -23.91 23.66 -7.64
CA PRO A 200 -23.68 25.09 -7.69
C PRO A 200 -22.20 25.43 -7.42
N PRO A 201 -21.56 26.33 -8.19
CA PRO A 201 -20.13 26.62 -8.03
C PRO A 201 -19.72 27.01 -6.61
N LYS A 202 -20.62 27.71 -5.89
CA LYS A 202 -20.40 28.08 -4.49
C LYS A 202 -20.33 26.87 -3.56
N GLU A 203 -21.20 25.88 -3.77
CA GLU A 203 -21.23 24.66 -2.96
C GLU A 203 -20.00 23.78 -3.25
N ALA A 204 -19.60 23.68 -4.52
CA ALA A 204 -18.36 22.98 -4.89
C ALA A 204 -17.12 23.64 -4.29
N GLN A 205 -17.03 24.98 -4.33
CA GLN A 205 -15.93 25.71 -3.73
C GLN A 205 -15.93 25.58 -2.20
N GLU A 206 -17.10 25.62 -1.57
CA GLU A 206 -17.22 25.40 -0.13
C GLU A 206 -16.76 23.99 0.25
N PHE A 207 -17.18 22.97 -0.49
CA PHE A 207 -16.76 21.59 -0.25
C PHE A 207 -15.24 21.42 -0.36
N MET A 208 -14.64 21.90 -1.46
CA MET A 208 -13.19 21.84 -1.64
C MET A 208 -12.44 22.58 -0.51
N HIS A 209 -12.95 23.73 -0.07
CA HIS A 209 -12.37 24.45 1.06
C HIS A 209 -12.47 23.64 2.37
N ILE A 210 -13.61 23.01 2.63
CA ILE A 210 -13.79 22.14 3.81
C ILE A 210 -12.83 20.95 3.75
N THR A 211 -12.69 20.27 2.60
CA THR A 211 -11.80 19.11 2.44
C THR A 211 -10.33 19.48 2.67
N HIS A 212 -9.85 20.58 2.07
CA HIS A 212 -8.50 21.08 2.34
C HIS A 212 -8.30 21.43 3.81
N LYS A 213 -9.31 22.04 4.44
CA LYS A 213 -9.22 22.41 5.86
C LYS A 213 -9.20 21.18 6.76
N LEU A 214 -9.97 20.15 6.43
CA LEU A 214 -9.94 18.86 7.10
C LEU A 214 -8.55 18.23 7.03
N PHE A 215 -7.95 18.17 5.83
CA PHE A 215 -6.61 17.61 5.66
C PHE A 215 -5.55 18.41 6.42
N TRP A 216 -5.63 19.74 6.37
CA TRP A 216 -4.74 20.60 7.14
C TRP A 216 -4.84 20.32 8.65
N LEU A 217 -6.05 20.23 9.19
CA LEU A 217 -6.27 19.95 10.62
C LEU A 217 -5.80 18.54 11.04
N LEU A 218 -5.92 17.54 10.16
CA LEU A 218 -5.37 16.20 10.38
C LEU A 218 -3.84 16.20 10.47
N GLY A 219 -3.17 17.06 9.70
CA GLY A 219 -1.70 17.18 9.69
C GLY A 219 -1.11 18.08 10.78
N VAL A 220 -1.94 18.82 11.54
CA VAL A 220 -1.45 19.70 12.60
C VAL A 220 -1.03 18.88 13.83
N ILE A 221 0.19 19.11 14.30
CA ILE A 221 0.65 18.62 15.62
C ILE A 221 -0.06 19.42 16.72
N TYR A 222 -1.20 18.91 17.18
CA TYR A 222 -1.97 19.55 18.25
C TYR A 222 -1.33 19.29 19.61
N LEU A 223 -0.84 20.35 20.26
CA LEU A 223 -0.18 20.24 21.57
C LEU A 223 -1.05 19.62 22.66
N GLY A 224 -2.39 19.69 22.54
CA GLY A 224 -3.31 19.06 23.48
C GLY A 224 -3.27 17.53 23.48
N ASP A 225 -2.81 16.90 22.39
CA ASP A 225 -2.59 15.45 22.34
C ASP A 225 -1.37 15.03 23.20
N TYR A 226 -0.43 15.95 23.42
CA TYR A 226 0.81 15.69 24.17
C TYR A 226 0.78 16.25 25.60
N LEU A 227 -0.01 17.31 25.82
CA LEU A 227 -0.07 18.08 27.06
C LEU A 227 -1.55 18.23 27.52
N PRO A 228 -2.01 17.45 28.51
CA PRO A 228 -3.42 17.42 28.92
C PRO A 228 -4.01 18.78 29.31
N PHE A 229 -3.21 19.70 29.87
CA PHE A 229 -3.67 21.03 30.26
C PHE A 229 -3.89 21.97 29.06
N TRP A 230 -3.20 21.73 27.94
CA TRP A 230 -3.31 22.57 26.74
C TRP A 230 -4.69 22.41 26.08
N ARG A 231 -5.27 21.21 26.20
CA ARG A 231 -6.63 20.91 25.76
C ARG A 231 -7.69 21.76 26.48
N TRP A 232 -7.50 22.03 27.78
CA TRP A 232 -8.46 22.84 28.55
C TRP A 232 -8.45 24.32 28.14
N VAL A 233 -7.29 24.83 27.74
CA VAL A 233 -7.12 26.23 27.36
C VAL A 233 -7.49 26.46 25.89
N ASP A 234 -7.22 25.50 25.00
CA ASP A 234 -7.36 25.57 23.54
C ASP A 234 -7.06 26.97 22.96
N PRO A 235 -5.84 27.51 23.19
CA PRO A 235 -5.55 28.93 22.96
C PRO A 235 -5.66 29.34 21.48
N SER A 236 -5.51 28.40 20.56
CA SER A 236 -5.66 28.60 19.11
C SER A 236 -7.07 28.29 18.59
N GLY A 237 -7.98 27.80 19.44
CA GLY A 237 -9.32 27.37 19.04
C GLY A 237 -9.31 26.17 18.09
N CYS A 238 -8.29 25.30 18.17
CA CYS A 238 -8.07 24.26 17.17
C CYS A 238 -9.06 23.11 17.34
N GLU A 239 -9.37 22.70 18.57
CA GLU A 239 -10.39 21.68 18.83
C GLU A 239 -11.79 22.21 18.42
N LYS A 240 -12.06 23.49 18.66
CA LYS A 240 -13.29 24.14 18.19
C LYS A 240 -13.39 24.10 16.66
N GLU A 241 -12.30 24.38 15.96
CA GLU A 241 -12.24 24.35 14.49
C GLU A 241 -12.43 22.92 13.94
N MET A 242 -11.82 21.91 14.57
CA MET A 242 -12.05 20.49 14.25
C MET A 242 -13.53 20.11 14.35
N ARG A 243 -14.22 20.54 15.43
CA ARG A 243 -15.65 20.28 15.63
C ARG A 243 -16.56 21.00 14.62
N ASP A 244 -16.17 22.18 14.14
CA ASP A 244 -16.90 22.88 13.09
C ASP A 244 -16.80 22.14 11.75
N VAL A 245 -15.59 21.73 11.40
CA VAL A 245 -15.32 20.93 10.19
C VAL A 245 -16.03 19.58 10.26
N GLU A 246 -15.96 18.86 11.38
CA GLU A 246 -16.70 17.62 11.65
C GLU A 246 -18.18 17.76 11.28
N LYS A 247 -18.86 18.79 11.82
CA LYS A 247 -20.29 19.03 11.55
C LYS A 247 -20.57 19.34 10.08
N ARG A 248 -19.74 20.16 9.45
CA ARG A 248 -19.96 20.58 8.05
C ARG A 248 -19.80 19.39 7.11
N VAL A 249 -18.78 18.57 7.34
CA VAL A 249 -18.53 17.36 6.54
C VAL A 249 -19.60 16.30 6.80
N ASP A 250 -20.01 16.08 8.05
CA ASP A 250 -21.06 15.13 8.37
C ASP A 250 -22.40 15.50 7.71
N ASN A 251 -22.78 16.78 7.76
CA ASN A 251 -23.96 17.29 7.07
C ASN A 251 -23.88 17.07 5.56
N PHE A 252 -22.70 17.28 4.96
CA PHE A 252 -22.49 17.06 3.55
C PHE A 252 -22.64 15.57 3.18
N HIS A 253 -21.94 14.67 3.87
CA HIS A 253 -22.05 13.24 3.57
C HIS A 253 -23.45 12.68 3.83
N THR A 254 -24.14 13.18 4.86
CA THR A 254 -25.54 12.80 5.13
C THR A 254 -26.44 13.15 3.95
N LYS A 255 -26.34 14.38 3.41
CA LYS A 255 -27.10 14.78 2.21
C LYS A 255 -26.82 13.85 1.02
N ILE A 256 -25.56 13.50 0.80
CA ILE A 256 -25.17 12.61 -0.30
C ILE A 256 -25.78 11.22 -0.11
N ILE A 257 -25.69 10.63 1.08
CA ILE A 257 -26.28 9.30 1.37
C ILE A 257 -27.80 9.33 1.18
N ASP A 258 -28.47 10.37 1.66
CA ASP A 258 -29.93 10.52 1.52
C ASP A 258 -30.38 10.67 0.06
N GLU A 259 -29.58 11.34 -0.77
CA GLU A 259 -29.83 11.45 -2.21
C GLU A 259 -29.74 10.10 -2.92
N HIS A 260 -28.70 9.29 -2.63
CA HIS A 260 -28.57 7.95 -3.21
C HIS A 260 -29.71 7.02 -2.77
N ARG A 261 -30.09 7.08 -1.48
CA ARG A 261 -31.25 6.35 -0.96
C ARG A 261 -32.55 6.75 -1.65
N ARG A 262 -32.77 8.05 -1.87
CA ARG A 262 -33.94 8.57 -2.61
C ARG A 262 -33.95 8.10 -4.06
N ALA A 263 -32.83 8.21 -4.76
CA ALA A 263 -32.71 7.77 -6.15
C ALA A 263 -33.05 6.28 -6.31
N LYS A 264 -32.57 5.44 -5.39
CA LYS A 264 -32.87 4.01 -5.34
C LYS A 264 -34.36 3.71 -5.10
N ARG A 265 -35.02 4.47 -4.21
CA ARG A 265 -36.48 4.32 -3.93
C ARG A 265 -37.34 4.75 -5.10
N GLU A 266 -36.92 5.77 -5.85
CA GLU A 266 -37.64 6.29 -7.01
C GLU A 266 -37.54 5.36 -8.24
N ASN A 267 -36.83 4.22 -8.12
CA ASN A 267 -36.63 3.23 -9.19
C ASN A 267 -36.22 3.89 -10.52
N LYS A 268 -35.49 5.02 -10.42
CA LYS A 268 -34.72 5.53 -11.54
C LYS A 268 -33.64 4.50 -11.73
N ASP A 269 -33.88 3.53 -12.62
CA ASP A 269 -32.84 2.69 -13.21
C ASP A 269 -31.78 3.65 -13.73
N THR A 270 -30.80 3.96 -12.90
CA THR A 270 -29.55 4.53 -13.34
C THR A 270 -28.92 3.42 -14.16
N LYS A 271 -29.18 3.43 -15.47
CA LYS A 271 -28.40 2.71 -16.48
C LYS A 271 -26.92 3.11 -16.50
N GLY A 272 -26.47 3.91 -15.51
CA GLY A 272 -25.09 4.30 -15.30
C GLY A 272 -24.39 3.31 -14.37
N ASP A 273 -23.07 3.30 -14.45
CA ASP A 273 -22.24 2.52 -13.54
C ASP A 273 -22.51 2.93 -12.08
N MET A 274 -22.77 1.95 -11.21
CA MET A 274 -22.90 2.23 -9.76
C MET A 274 -21.63 2.92 -9.27
N ASP A 275 -21.75 3.91 -8.39
CA ASP A 275 -20.61 4.53 -7.71
C ASP A 275 -20.25 3.78 -6.41
N PHE A 276 -19.34 4.31 -5.61
CA PHE A 276 -18.92 3.65 -4.37
C PHE A 276 -19.98 3.74 -3.27
N VAL A 277 -20.72 4.85 -3.16
CA VAL A 277 -21.81 5.00 -2.17
C VAL A 277 -22.90 3.96 -2.44
N ASP A 278 -23.28 3.75 -3.69
CA ASP A 278 -24.25 2.72 -4.08
C ASP A 278 -23.80 1.32 -3.64
N VAL A 279 -22.52 1.02 -3.82
CA VAL A 279 -21.94 -0.25 -3.39
C VAL A 279 -22.00 -0.36 -1.86
N LEU A 280 -21.52 0.65 -1.12
CA LEU A 280 -21.53 0.63 0.35
C LEU A 280 -22.94 0.48 0.93
N LEU A 281 -23.93 1.15 0.35
CA LEU A 281 -25.35 1.03 0.73
C LEU A 281 -25.94 -0.37 0.45
N SER A 282 -25.31 -1.16 -0.41
CA SER A 282 -25.71 -2.54 -0.69
C SER A 282 -25.06 -3.58 0.22
N LEU A 283 -24.02 -3.21 0.97
CA LEU A 283 -23.25 -4.13 1.80
C LEU A 283 -23.93 -4.38 3.16
N PRO A 284 -23.82 -5.60 3.71
CA PRO A 284 -24.31 -5.92 5.04
C PRO A 284 -23.47 -5.25 6.13
N GLY A 285 -24.12 -4.90 7.23
CA GLY A 285 -23.47 -4.34 8.42
C GLY A 285 -22.86 -5.40 9.33
N GLU A 286 -22.23 -4.95 10.41
CA GLU A 286 -21.70 -5.87 11.42
C GLU A 286 -22.80 -6.60 12.21
N ASN A 287 -22.44 -7.72 12.85
CA ASN A 287 -23.32 -8.48 13.75
C ASN A 287 -24.66 -8.92 13.13
N GLY A 288 -24.67 -9.18 11.82
CA GLY A 288 -25.87 -9.63 11.09
C GLY A 288 -26.84 -8.50 10.73
N LYS A 289 -26.43 -7.23 10.84
CA LYS A 289 -27.21 -6.10 10.34
C LYS A 289 -27.38 -6.18 8.82
N GLU A 290 -28.59 -5.89 8.35
CA GLU A 290 -28.95 -5.94 6.93
C GLU A 290 -28.12 -4.96 6.10
N HIS A 291 -27.77 -3.81 6.68
CA HIS A 291 -27.02 -2.75 6.01
C HIS A 291 -25.91 -2.19 6.90
N MET A 292 -24.87 -1.70 6.23
CA MET A 292 -23.77 -0.95 6.84
C MET A 292 -24.27 0.34 7.52
N GLU A 293 -23.64 0.73 8.63
CA GLU A 293 -24.05 1.95 9.35
C GLU A 293 -23.61 3.21 8.60
N ASP A 294 -24.42 4.26 8.67
CA ASP A 294 -24.16 5.53 7.99
C ASP A 294 -22.79 6.10 8.38
N ASP A 295 -22.41 6.04 9.66
CA ASP A 295 -21.12 6.55 10.12
C ASP A 295 -19.94 5.76 9.53
N GLU A 296 -20.08 4.45 9.32
CA GLU A 296 -19.07 3.65 8.63
C GLU A 296 -18.97 4.03 7.15
N ILE A 297 -20.10 4.22 6.47
CA ILE A 297 -20.16 4.64 5.07
C ILE A 297 -19.50 6.01 4.91
N LYS A 298 -19.87 6.97 5.77
CA LYS A 298 -19.32 8.32 5.79
C LYS A 298 -17.82 8.31 6.06
N ALA A 299 -17.34 7.48 6.99
CA ALA A 299 -15.93 7.33 7.28
C ALA A 299 -15.13 6.86 6.06
N LEU A 300 -15.61 5.84 5.34
CA LEU A 300 -14.94 5.36 4.13
C LEU A 300 -14.92 6.39 3.01
N ILE A 301 -16.05 7.05 2.76
CA ILE A 301 -16.14 8.09 1.72
C ILE A 301 -15.19 9.23 2.04
N GLN A 302 -15.21 9.72 3.28
CA GLN A 302 -14.35 10.82 3.72
C GLN A 302 -12.87 10.49 3.58
N ASP A 303 -12.46 9.31 4.05
CA ASP A 303 -11.07 8.86 4.01
C ASP A 303 -10.58 8.77 2.56
N MET A 304 -11.38 8.19 1.66
CA MET A 304 -11.03 8.11 0.24
C MET A 304 -10.96 9.49 -0.43
N ILE A 305 -11.89 10.41 -0.14
CA ILE A 305 -11.86 11.78 -0.69
C ILE A 305 -10.61 12.52 -0.21
N ALA A 306 -10.35 12.50 1.10
CA ALA A 306 -9.24 13.22 1.71
C ALA A 306 -7.89 12.66 1.25
N ALA A 307 -7.74 11.33 1.25
CA ALA A 307 -6.48 10.68 0.87
C ALA A 307 -6.15 10.85 -0.61
N ALA A 308 -7.14 10.81 -1.51
CA ALA A 308 -6.88 10.80 -2.96
C ALA A 308 -6.83 12.18 -3.61
N THR A 309 -7.46 13.21 -3.01
CA THR A 309 -7.52 14.55 -3.60
C THR A 309 -6.19 15.29 -3.44
N ASP A 310 -5.77 15.56 -2.20
CA ASP A 310 -4.64 16.46 -1.92
C ASP A 310 -3.31 15.82 -2.29
N THR A 311 -3.13 14.52 -2.02
CA THR A 311 -1.87 13.82 -2.31
C THR A 311 -1.56 13.80 -3.81
N SER A 312 -2.56 13.49 -4.64
CA SER A 312 -2.43 13.47 -6.10
C SER A 312 -2.22 14.88 -6.66
N ALA A 313 -2.98 15.87 -6.18
CA ALA A 313 -2.85 17.25 -6.63
C ALA A 313 -1.47 17.83 -6.31
N VAL A 314 -0.99 17.63 -5.07
CA VAL A 314 0.32 18.11 -4.61
C VAL A 314 1.45 17.41 -5.37
N THR A 315 1.36 16.08 -5.57
CA THR A 315 2.37 15.33 -6.35
C THR A 315 2.48 15.86 -7.77
N ASN A 316 1.34 16.09 -8.43
CA ASN A 316 1.31 16.63 -9.80
C ASN A 316 1.78 18.09 -9.86
N GLU A 317 1.43 18.94 -8.90
CA GLU A 317 1.89 20.34 -8.80
C GLU A 317 3.41 20.39 -8.78
N TRP A 318 3.99 19.54 -7.94
CA TRP A 318 5.41 19.43 -7.74
C TRP A 318 6.15 18.81 -8.93
N ALA A 319 5.59 17.76 -9.54
CA ALA A 319 6.12 17.19 -10.77
C ALA A 319 6.20 18.27 -11.87
N MET A 320 5.13 19.06 -12.04
CA MET A 320 5.13 20.18 -12.97
C MET A 320 6.15 21.25 -12.60
N ALA A 321 6.28 21.60 -11.32
CA ALA A 321 7.27 22.57 -10.86
C ALA A 321 8.71 22.14 -11.19
N GLU A 322 9.05 20.86 -10.98
CA GLU A 322 10.38 20.31 -11.31
C GLU A 322 10.63 20.22 -12.82
N VAL A 323 9.62 19.81 -13.60
CA VAL A 323 9.70 19.75 -15.06
C VAL A 323 9.89 21.13 -15.67
N ILE A 324 9.13 22.14 -15.21
CA ILE A 324 9.23 23.53 -15.70
C ILE A 324 10.60 24.14 -15.39
N LYS A 325 11.16 23.85 -14.20
CA LYS A 325 12.50 24.31 -13.81
C LYS A 325 13.62 23.68 -14.63
N GLN A 326 13.39 22.53 -15.26
CA GLN A 326 14.40 21.77 -16.01
C GLN A 326 13.99 21.60 -17.48
N PRO A 327 14.24 22.59 -18.37
CA PRO A 327 13.83 22.54 -19.77
C PRO A 327 14.31 21.32 -20.55
N ARG A 328 15.46 20.76 -20.17
CA ARG A 328 15.99 19.51 -20.75
C ARG A 328 15.12 18.31 -20.45
N VAL A 329 14.60 18.20 -19.21
CA VAL A 329 13.70 17.12 -18.81
C VAL A 329 12.36 17.28 -19.52
N MET A 330 11.81 18.50 -19.54
CA MET A 330 10.57 18.80 -20.26
C MET A 330 10.64 18.39 -21.74
N ARG A 331 11.74 18.73 -22.43
CA ARG A 331 11.94 18.35 -23.84
C ARG A 331 11.98 16.84 -24.04
N LYS A 332 12.67 16.10 -23.17
CA LYS A 332 12.73 14.64 -23.26
C LYS A 332 11.37 13.98 -23.06
N ILE A 333 10.54 14.53 -22.17
CA ILE A 333 9.15 14.06 -21.99
C ILE A 333 8.35 14.30 -23.29
N GLN A 334 8.47 15.48 -23.89
CA GLN A 334 7.80 15.80 -25.16
C GLN A 334 8.28 14.90 -26.30
N GLU A 335 9.59 14.68 -26.44
CA GLU A 335 10.17 13.76 -27.42
C GLU A 335 9.65 12.32 -27.21
N GLU A 336 9.55 11.84 -25.97
CA GLU A 336 8.98 10.51 -25.69
C GLU A 336 7.50 10.44 -26.06
N LEU A 337 6.70 11.45 -25.71
CA LEU A 337 5.28 11.52 -26.08
C LEU A 337 5.09 11.54 -27.60
N ASP A 338 5.88 12.34 -28.32
CA ASP A 338 5.82 12.42 -29.77
C ASP A 338 6.20 11.09 -30.44
N ASN A 339 7.18 10.37 -29.89
CA ASN A 339 7.63 9.09 -30.44
C ASN A 339 6.65 7.94 -30.18
N VAL A 340 6.02 7.90 -28.99
CA VAL A 340 5.14 6.78 -28.57
C VAL A 340 3.69 7.01 -29.00
N VAL A 341 3.18 8.22 -28.81
CA VAL A 341 1.76 8.56 -29.02
C VAL A 341 1.56 9.27 -30.37
N GLY A 342 2.50 10.13 -30.74
CA GLY A 342 2.42 10.97 -31.94
C GLY A 342 1.50 12.18 -31.75
N SER A 343 1.32 12.96 -32.82
CA SER A 343 0.60 14.25 -32.79
C SER A 343 -0.91 14.16 -33.11
N ASN A 344 -1.42 12.96 -33.45
CA ASN A 344 -2.75 12.81 -34.04
C ASN A 344 -3.85 12.42 -33.03
N ARG A 345 -3.48 12.17 -31.77
CA ARG A 345 -4.41 11.76 -30.71
C ARG A 345 -3.91 12.18 -29.34
N MET A 346 -4.81 12.18 -28.35
CA MET A 346 -4.45 12.35 -26.94
C MET A 346 -3.83 11.07 -26.37
N VAL A 347 -3.06 11.23 -25.28
CA VAL A 347 -2.53 10.13 -24.47
C VAL A 347 -3.68 9.34 -23.86
N ASP A 348 -3.58 8.01 -23.91
CA ASP A 348 -4.50 7.07 -23.28
C ASP A 348 -3.80 6.31 -22.14
N GLU A 349 -4.55 5.78 -21.17
CA GLU A 349 -3.95 5.08 -20.01
C GLU A 349 -3.15 3.83 -20.44
N SER A 350 -3.55 3.22 -21.56
CA SER A 350 -2.82 2.10 -22.17
C SER A 350 -1.41 2.47 -22.67
N ASP A 351 -1.15 3.74 -22.99
CA ASP A 351 0.16 4.22 -23.44
C ASP A 351 1.18 4.32 -22.29
N LEU A 352 0.72 4.44 -21.04
CA LEU A 352 1.58 4.67 -19.87
C LEU A 352 2.64 3.57 -19.69
N VAL A 353 2.36 2.35 -20.13
CA VAL A 353 3.31 1.23 -20.09
C VAL A 353 4.53 1.48 -20.97
N HIS A 354 4.38 2.27 -22.03
CA HIS A 354 5.42 2.59 -23.01
C HIS A 354 6.15 3.92 -22.73
N LEU A 355 5.62 4.77 -21.85
CA LEU A 355 6.20 6.07 -21.46
C LEU A 355 7.18 5.91 -20.29
N ASN A 356 8.31 5.26 -20.56
CA ASN A 356 9.29 4.89 -19.53
C ASN A 356 9.96 6.10 -18.87
N TYR A 357 10.33 7.12 -19.65
CA TYR A 357 10.97 8.33 -19.14
C TYR A 357 10.01 9.14 -18.29
N LEU A 358 8.76 9.30 -18.73
CA LEU A 358 7.72 9.95 -17.94
C LEU A 358 7.51 9.24 -16.59
N ARG A 359 7.43 7.90 -16.58
CA ARG A 359 7.34 7.12 -15.33
C ARG A 359 8.56 7.34 -14.42
N CYS A 360 9.77 7.45 -14.98
CA CYS A 360 10.95 7.79 -14.19
C CYS A 360 10.87 9.20 -13.60
N VAL A 361 10.33 10.18 -14.33
CA VAL A 361 10.14 11.55 -13.84
C VAL A 361 9.10 11.60 -12.73
N GLU A 362 7.99 10.87 -12.89
CA GLU A 362 6.95 10.73 -11.86
C GLU A 362 7.54 10.07 -10.60
N MET A 363 8.24 8.94 -10.75
CA MET A 363 8.95 8.28 -9.65
C MET A 363 9.92 9.25 -8.96
N LYS A 364 10.71 10.00 -9.73
CA LYS A 364 11.62 11.00 -9.16
C LYS A 364 10.86 12.16 -8.50
N SER A 365 9.67 12.53 -8.94
CA SER A 365 8.87 13.57 -8.30
C SER A 365 8.29 13.07 -6.98
N ILE A 366 7.87 11.79 -6.94
CA ILE A 366 7.38 11.12 -5.73
C ILE A 366 8.51 10.88 -4.71
N PHE A 367 9.71 10.49 -5.15
CA PHE A 367 10.81 10.09 -4.24
C PHE A 367 11.93 11.13 -4.09
N GLY A 368 12.05 12.06 -5.04
CA GLY A 368 12.91 13.24 -4.94
C GLY A 368 12.27 14.36 -4.13
N GLN A 369 11.02 14.14 -3.72
CA GLN A 369 10.35 14.89 -2.69
C GLN A 369 10.17 13.98 -1.48
N GLU A 370 9.88 14.60 -0.35
CA GLU A 370 9.26 13.94 0.79
C GLU A 370 7.74 14.19 0.71
N PRO A 371 6.97 13.67 -0.28
CA PRO A 371 5.55 13.90 -0.31
C PRO A 371 4.92 12.98 0.74
N CYS A 372 4.28 13.61 1.73
CA CYS A 372 3.99 13.05 3.06
C CYS A 372 5.28 12.91 3.90
N PRO A 373 5.70 13.97 4.61
CA PRO A 373 6.86 13.92 5.50
C PRO A 373 6.67 12.89 6.62
N ASP A 374 5.41 12.63 6.94
CA ASP A 374 4.96 11.45 7.66
C ASP A 374 4.06 10.71 6.67
N GLY A 375 4.48 9.56 6.12
CA GLY A 375 3.48 8.57 5.72
C GLY A 375 2.50 8.42 6.89
N PHE A 376 1.23 8.07 6.68
CA PHE A 376 0.22 8.00 7.76
C PHE A 376 0.60 7.18 9.03
N SER A 377 1.81 6.64 9.15
CA SER A 377 2.54 6.66 10.42
C SER A 377 2.81 8.09 10.90
N GLY A 378 1.89 8.67 11.70
CA GLY A 378 2.36 9.53 12.78
C GLY A 378 3.50 8.84 13.55
N PRO A 379 4.33 9.55 14.34
CA PRO A 379 5.31 8.89 15.20
C PRO A 379 4.60 7.70 15.84
N ALA A 380 5.16 6.50 15.70
CA ALA A 380 4.58 5.29 16.25
C ALA A 380 4.49 5.50 17.77
N THR A 381 3.35 6.04 18.20
CA THR A 381 3.12 6.52 19.55
C THR A 381 2.34 5.40 20.18
N MET A 382 3.10 4.39 20.56
CA MET A 382 2.63 3.25 21.31
C MET A 382 2.49 3.64 22.78
N ASP A 383 1.49 3.07 23.46
CA ASP A 383 1.49 3.04 24.91
C ASP A 383 2.75 2.29 25.39
N PHE A 384 3.51 2.94 26.27
CA PHE A 384 4.82 2.47 26.74
C PHE A 384 4.74 1.11 27.45
N SER A 385 3.54 0.70 27.89
CA SER A 385 3.29 -0.62 28.47
C SER A 385 3.52 -1.77 27.46
N GLU A 386 3.15 -1.58 26.19
CA GLU A 386 3.31 -2.57 25.10
C GLU A 386 4.68 -2.47 24.41
N LEU A 387 5.24 -1.27 24.29
CA LEU A 387 6.57 -1.04 23.72
C LEU A 387 7.68 -1.68 24.58
N LYS A 388 7.50 -1.68 25.90
CA LYS A 388 8.48 -2.13 26.90
C LYS A 388 8.73 -3.64 26.91
N SER A 389 7.74 -4.47 26.56
CA SER A 389 7.89 -5.93 26.48
C SER A 389 8.45 -6.41 25.15
N LYS A 390 8.37 -5.59 24.09
CA LYS A 390 8.71 -5.97 22.71
C LYS A 390 10.00 -5.35 22.17
N ILE A 391 10.61 -4.38 22.86
CA ILE A 391 11.97 -3.87 22.56
C ILE A 391 13.08 -4.83 23.03
N GLU A 392 12.83 -5.75 23.96
CA GLU A 392 13.83 -6.74 24.40
C GLU A 392 14.41 -7.58 23.25
N PRO A 393 13.64 -8.05 22.24
CA PRO A 393 14.20 -8.72 21.07
C PRO A 393 14.96 -7.81 20.09
N LEU A 394 14.67 -6.50 20.04
CA LEU A 394 15.45 -5.53 19.24
C LEU A 394 16.84 -5.24 19.84
N LYS A 395 17.06 -5.62 21.11
CA LYS A 395 18.35 -5.51 21.81
C LYS A 395 19.10 -6.82 21.93
N SER A 396 18.41 -7.95 21.88
CA SER A 396 19.07 -9.27 21.91
C SER A 396 19.80 -9.58 20.60
N THR A 397 19.49 -8.85 19.54
CA THR A 397 20.41 -8.63 18.41
C THR A 397 21.52 -7.66 18.85
N ASN A 398 22.38 -8.12 19.75
CA ASN A 398 23.72 -7.57 19.87
C ASN A 398 24.35 -7.61 18.47
N LEU A 399 24.51 -6.42 17.87
CA LEU A 399 25.44 -6.14 16.78
C LEU A 399 26.89 -6.25 17.30
N GLU A 400 27.21 -7.39 17.88
CA GLU A 400 28.55 -7.91 18.08
C GLU A 400 28.55 -9.29 17.45
N ASN A 401 28.58 -9.34 16.12
CA ASN A 401 29.10 -10.51 15.43
C ASN A 401 30.20 -10.05 14.48
N SER A 402 31.41 -10.32 14.94
CA SER A 402 32.66 -10.41 14.19
C SER A 402 32.61 -11.34 12.97
N ASP A 403 31.45 -11.94 12.66
CA ASP A 403 31.20 -12.80 11.50
C ASP A 403 30.63 -12.08 10.26
N PHE A 404 30.27 -10.78 10.34
CA PHE A 404 29.88 -10.04 9.13
C PHE A 404 31.07 -9.53 8.30
N ARG A 405 32.26 -9.39 8.92
CA ARG A 405 33.51 -9.10 8.18
C ARG A 405 34.04 -10.31 7.42
N SER A 406 33.91 -11.52 7.96
CA SER A 406 34.36 -12.74 7.28
C SER A 406 33.49 -13.10 6.08
N HIS A 407 32.19 -12.75 6.07
CA HIS A 407 31.32 -12.98 4.92
C HIS A 407 31.49 -11.94 3.78
N ILE A 408 31.85 -10.69 4.11
CA ILE A 408 32.22 -9.68 3.10
C ILE A 408 33.64 -9.93 2.57
N GLU A 409 34.59 -10.40 3.38
CA GLU A 409 35.93 -10.80 2.91
C GLU A 409 35.92 -12.12 2.10
N TYR A 410 34.97 -13.01 2.35
CA TYR A 410 34.75 -14.20 1.50
C TYR A 410 34.15 -13.83 0.12
N GLN A 411 33.30 -12.80 0.05
CA GLN A 411 32.77 -12.30 -1.23
C GLN A 411 33.72 -11.33 -1.96
N GLN A 412 34.67 -10.71 -1.26
CA GLN A 412 35.70 -9.86 -1.88
C GLN A 412 36.97 -10.65 -2.28
N SER A 413 37.30 -11.77 -1.63
CA SER A 413 38.43 -12.63 -2.04
C SER A 413 38.13 -13.59 -3.19
N THR A 414 36.84 -13.81 -3.52
CA THR A 414 36.44 -14.66 -4.66
C THR A 414 36.21 -13.90 -5.97
N ARG A 415 36.42 -12.57 -5.98
CA ARG A 415 36.56 -11.77 -7.22
C ARG A 415 38.04 -11.63 -7.62
N SER A 416 38.74 -12.75 -7.74
CA SER A 416 39.91 -12.82 -8.61
C SER A 416 39.46 -13.38 -9.95
N SER A 417 39.58 -12.55 -10.98
CA SER A 417 39.43 -12.87 -12.39
C SER A 417 40.03 -14.25 -12.76
N LYS A 418 39.16 -15.25 -12.90
CA LYS A 418 39.48 -16.42 -13.73
C LYS A 418 38.98 -16.13 -15.13
N ASN A 419 39.91 -15.67 -15.97
CA ASN A 419 39.77 -15.65 -17.41
C ASN A 419 39.40 -17.07 -17.88
N TYR A 420 38.14 -17.29 -18.23
CA TYR A 420 37.75 -18.42 -19.05
C TYR A 420 38.07 -18.08 -20.50
N SER A 421 39.31 -18.37 -20.89
CA SER A 421 39.72 -18.49 -22.28
C SER A 421 39.51 -19.95 -22.69
N GLN A 422 38.43 -20.25 -23.41
CA GLN A 422 38.30 -21.51 -24.15
C GLN A 422 37.80 -21.24 -25.59
N PRO A 423 38.15 -22.10 -26.54
CA PRO A 423 38.53 -21.70 -27.90
C PRO A 423 37.34 -21.34 -28.80
N ILE A 424 37.60 -20.39 -29.70
CA ILE A 424 36.66 -19.66 -30.57
C ILE A 424 36.01 -20.52 -31.68
N GLU A 425 36.24 -21.84 -31.74
CA GLU A 425 35.78 -22.64 -32.90
C GLU A 425 34.44 -23.39 -32.71
N GLN A 426 33.84 -23.43 -31.52
CA GLN A 426 32.51 -24.05 -31.31
C GLN A 426 31.33 -23.05 -31.22
N SER A 427 31.59 -21.73 -31.20
CA SER A 427 30.54 -20.71 -31.06
C SER A 427 29.75 -20.45 -32.36
N ALA A 428 30.27 -20.83 -33.53
CA ALA A 428 29.62 -20.58 -34.80
C ALA A 428 28.35 -21.45 -35.02
N LYS A 429 28.22 -22.58 -34.33
CA LYS A 429 27.05 -23.48 -34.45
C LYS A 429 25.93 -23.17 -33.44
N VAL A 430 26.25 -22.50 -32.33
CA VAL A 430 25.27 -22.09 -31.30
C VAL A 430 24.66 -20.72 -31.64
N ALA A 431 25.43 -19.84 -32.29
CA ALA A 431 24.94 -18.52 -32.70
C ALA A 431 23.79 -18.57 -33.73
N SER A 432 23.64 -19.66 -34.51
CA SER A 432 22.54 -19.81 -35.47
C SER A 432 21.20 -20.20 -34.85
N ASP A 433 21.15 -20.62 -33.58
CA ASP A 433 19.89 -20.99 -32.89
C ASP A 433 19.38 -19.90 -31.91
N ILE A 434 20.19 -18.87 -31.61
CA ILE A 434 19.78 -17.73 -30.76
C ILE A 434 18.70 -16.89 -31.46
N SER A 435 18.60 -16.91 -32.79
CA SER A 435 17.55 -16.22 -33.55
C SER A 435 16.15 -16.84 -33.42
N LYS A 436 15.96 -17.87 -32.57
CA LYS A 436 14.67 -18.53 -32.31
C LYS A 436 14.15 -18.38 -30.88
N LEU A 437 14.87 -17.71 -29.98
CA LEU A 437 14.43 -17.52 -28.60
C LEU A 437 13.39 -16.41 -28.53
N THR A 438 12.18 -16.74 -28.06
CA THR A 438 11.04 -15.80 -28.06
C THR A 438 11.05 -14.82 -26.89
N HIS A 439 11.80 -15.09 -25.82
CA HIS A 439 11.82 -14.30 -24.57
C HIS A 439 13.11 -13.49 -24.38
N VAL A 440 13.93 -13.37 -25.43
CA VAL A 440 15.24 -12.71 -25.35
C VAL A 440 15.32 -11.66 -26.47
N GLY A 441 15.57 -10.42 -26.08
CA GLY A 441 15.75 -9.31 -27.01
C GLY A 441 17.09 -9.37 -27.75
N ILE A 442 17.29 -8.45 -28.70
CA ILE A 442 18.46 -8.44 -29.61
C ILE A 442 19.78 -8.25 -28.83
N SER A 443 19.74 -7.65 -27.64
CA SER A 443 20.90 -7.48 -26.75
C SER A 443 20.99 -8.50 -25.60
N GLY A 444 20.15 -9.54 -25.58
CA GLY A 444 20.20 -10.61 -24.57
C GLY A 444 19.35 -10.37 -23.31
N GLU A 445 18.59 -9.28 -23.26
CA GLU A 445 17.68 -8.93 -22.18
C GLU A 445 16.38 -9.75 -22.21
N ALA A 446 15.81 -10.00 -21.02
CA ALA A 446 14.55 -10.72 -20.91
C ALA A 446 13.39 -9.85 -21.40
N GLN A 447 12.62 -10.35 -22.38
CA GLN A 447 11.51 -9.65 -23.02
C GLN A 447 10.25 -10.50 -22.97
N MET A 448 9.10 -9.86 -22.72
CA MET A 448 7.79 -10.53 -22.79
C MET A 448 7.43 -10.87 -24.24
N VAL A 449 6.92 -12.08 -24.47
CA VAL A 449 6.48 -12.51 -25.80
C VAL A 449 5.19 -11.80 -26.20
N ASP A 450 5.18 -11.08 -27.32
CA ASP A 450 3.92 -10.57 -27.87
C ASP A 450 3.03 -11.72 -28.37
N VAL A 451 1.77 -11.71 -27.91
CA VAL A 451 0.73 -12.68 -28.29
C VAL A 451 -0.43 -12.04 -29.05
N SER A 452 -0.35 -10.74 -29.38
CA SER A 452 -1.39 -9.95 -30.05
C SER A 452 -1.94 -10.61 -31.33
N SER A 453 -1.05 -11.19 -32.15
CA SER A 453 -1.35 -11.85 -33.43
C SER A 453 -1.90 -13.27 -33.32
N LYS A 454 -1.99 -13.85 -32.11
CA LYS A 454 -2.48 -15.22 -31.92
C LYS A 454 -3.99 -15.26 -31.74
N ASP A 455 -4.61 -16.31 -32.26
CA ASP A 455 -6.05 -16.56 -32.07
C ASP A 455 -6.37 -17.05 -30.65
N ASN A 456 -7.59 -16.73 -30.20
CA ASN A 456 -8.14 -17.26 -28.97
C ASN A 456 -8.54 -18.73 -29.17
N THR A 457 -8.00 -19.62 -28.34
CA THR A 457 -8.35 -21.04 -28.33
C THR A 457 -8.65 -21.50 -26.91
N LYS A 458 -9.48 -22.54 -26.75
CA LYS A 458 -9.66 -23.21 -25.47
C LYS A 458 -8.38 -23.98 -25.14
N ARG A 459 -7.85 -23.75 -23.95
CA ARG A 459 -6.57 -24.30 -23.49
C ARG A 459 -6.74 -24.90 -22.12
N THR A 460 -6.13 -26.06 -21.92
CA THR A 460 -6.13 -26.76 -20.63
C THR A 460 -4.72 -27.29 -20.37
N ALA A 461 -4.26 -27.21 -19.14
CA ALA A 461 -2.99 -27.78 -18.69
C ALA A 461 -3.20 -28.56 -17.40
N LEU A 462 -2.55 -29.71 -17.28
CA LEU A 462 -2.47 -30.51 -16.07
C LEU A 462 -1.01 -30.57 -15.63
N ALA A 463 -0.75 -30.28 -14.36
CA ALA A 463 0.54 -30.46 -13.72
C ALA A 463 0.39 -31.34 -12.49
N CYS A 464 1.48 -31.97 -12.07
CA CYS A 464 1.54 -32.68 -10.80
C CYS A 464 2.73 -32.22 -9.96
N CYS A 465 2.67 -32.50 -8.67
CA CYS A 465 3.83 -32.56 -7.79
C CYS A 465 3.59 -33.60 -6.69
N LYS A 466 4.66 -34.01 -6.02
CA LYS A 466 4.61 -34.94 -4.89
C LYS A 466 5.28 -34.31 -3.67
N VAL A 467 4.71 -34.50 -2.48
CA VAL A 467 5.32 -34.07 -1.22
C VAL A 467 5.60 -35.28 -0.34
N ILE A 468 6.87 -35.65 -0.20
CA ILE A 468 7.30 -36.75 0.67
C ILE A 468 7.30 -36.26 2.11
N LEU A 469 6.45 -36.85 2.97
CA LEU A 469 6.27 -36.43 4.36
C LEU A 469 7.08 -37.28 5.35
N GLY A 470 7.21 -38.57 5.04
CA GLY A 470 7.67 -39.59 5.97
C GLY A 470 6.56 -40.09 6.91
N LYS A 471 6.67 -41.35 7.35
CA LYS A 471 5.60 -42.09 8.04
C LYS A 471 4.93 -41.33 9.18
N LYS A 472 5.72 -40.75 10.09
CA LYS A 472 5.20 -40.02 11.26
C LYS A 472 4.30 -38.84 10.86
N VAL A 473 4.74 -38.03 9.91
CA VAL A 473 3.98 -36.85 9.47
C VAL A 473 2.78 -37.27 8.65
N PHE A 474 2.93 -38.29 7.80
CA PHE A 474 1.84 -38.88 7.03
C PHE A 474 0.70 -39.36 7.94
N ASP A 475 1.01 -40.11 9.01
CA ASP A 475 0.02 -40.62 9.96
C ASP A 475 -0.73 -39.45 10.67
N LEU A 476 -0.03 -38.36 11.00
CA LEU A 476 -0.64 -37.17 11.60
C LEU A 476 -1.56 -36.43 10.62
N VAL A 477 -1.17 -36.32 9.34
CA VAL A 477 -2.00 -35.70 8.30
C VAL A 477 -3.23 -36.57 8.03
N LEU A 478 -3.06 -37.89 7.93
CA LEU A 478 -4.15 -38.85 7.73
C LEU A 478 -5.18 -38.80 8.86
N ALA A 479 -4.71 -38.69 10.11
CA ALA A 479 -5.56 -38.57 11.29
C ALA A 479 -6.10 -37.15 11.53
N ASN A 480 -5.72 -36.17 10.69
CA ASN A 480 -6.02 -34.74 10.86
C ASN A 480 -5.61 -34.18 12.23
N GLN A 481 -4.46 -34.62 12.75
CA GLN A 481 -3.92 -34.24 14.07
C GLN A 481 -2.74 -33.27 13.97
N MET A 482 -2.63 -32.57 12.83
CA MET A 482 -1.62 -31.53 12.66
C MET A 482 -2.01 -30.28 13.47
N GLY A 483 -1.06 -29.69 14.19
CA GLY A 483 -1.33 -28.54 15.07
C GLY A 483 -1.88 -27.30 14.36
N LYS A 484 -1.76 -27.23 13.03
CA LYS A 484 -2.29 -26.16 12.17
C LYS A 484 -3.65 -26.48 11.53
N GLY A 485 -4.23 -27.66 11.77
CA GLY A 485 -5.52 -28.08 11.23
C GLY A 485 -5.44 -28.84 9.89
N ASP A 486 -6.49 -28.73 9.08
CA ASP A 486 -6.68 -29.49 7.82
C ASP A 486 -5.66 -29.09 6.75
N VAL A 487 -4.61 -29.92 6.63
CA VAL A 487 -3.50 -29.70 5.70
C VAL A 487 -3.96 -29.77 4.24
N LEU A 488 -4.78 -30.75 3.88
CA LEU A 488 -5.17 -30.98 2.48
C LEU A 488 -6.17 -29.92 2.01
N GLY A 489 -7.13 -29.53 2.86
CA GLY A 489 -8.08 -28.46 2.56
C GLY A 489 -7.39 -27.11 2.38
N VAL A 490 -6.48 -26.74 3.28
CA VAL A 490 -5.73 -25.48 3.19
C VAL A 490 -4.82 -25.48 1.96
N ALA A 491 -4.12 -26.57 1.67
CA ALA A 491 -3.26 -26.69 0.49
C ALA A 491 -4.05 -26.64 -0.83
N LYS A 492 -5.26 -27.22 -0.89
CA LYS A 492 -6.17 -27.12 -2.03
C LYS A 492 -6.54 -25.66 -2.34
N ILE A 493 -6.94 -24.90 -1.31
CA ILE A 493 -7.29 -23.48 -1.46
C ILE A 493 -6.06 -22.66 -1.87
N ALA A 494 -4.91 -22.93 -1.27
CA ALA A 494 -3.66 -22.24 -1.59
C ALA A 494 -3.24 -22.47 -3.05
N GLY A 495 -3.33 -23.71 -3.55
CA GLY A 495 -3.06 -24.01 -4.96
C GLY A 495 -3.99 -23.27 -5.92
N ILE A 496 -5.29 -23.21 -5.63
CA ILE A 496 -6.26 -22.46 -6.44
C ILE A 496 -5.91 -20.97 -6.48
N ASN A 497 -5.54 -20.39 -5.33
CA ASN A 497 -5.13 -18.99 -5.27
C ASN A 497 -3.79 -18.75 -5.98
N GLY A 498 -2.86 -19.70 -5.89
CA GLY A 498 -1.58 -19.67 -6.60
C GLY A 498 -1.77 -19.56 -8.11
N ALA A 499 -2.62 -20.41 -8.70
CA ALA A 499 -2.93 -20.34 -10.13
C ALA A 499 -3.44 -18.94 -10.55
N LYS A 500 -4.34 -18.34 -9.76
CA LYS A 500 -4.92 -17.02 -10.06
C LYS A 500 -3.92 -15.87 -9.96
N GLN A 501 -2.79 -16.06 -9.28
CA GLN A 501 -1.76 -15.05 -9.05
C GLN A 501 -0.47 -15.31 -9.84
N THR A 502 -0.51 -16.22 -10.82
CA THR A 502 0.69 -16.68 -11.57
C THR A 502 1.47 -15.52 -12.19
N SER A 503 0.79 -14.56 -12.83
CA SER A 503 1.43 -13.39 -13.45
C SER A 503 2.03 -12.41 -12.44
N SER A 504 1.52 -12.39 -11.20
CA SER A 504 2.09 -11.63 -10.09
C SER A 504 3.35 -12.30 -9.50
N LEU A 505 3.43 -13.63 -9.59
CA LEU A 505 4.50 -14.44 -9.00
C LEU A 505 5.67 -14.71 -9.96
N ILE A 506 5.38 -14.91 -11.25
CA ILE A 506 6.36 -15.27 -12.27
C ILE A 506 6.48 -14.11 -13.28
N PRO A 507 7.61 -13.38 -13.30
CA PRO A 507 7.82 -12.29 -14.25
C PRO A 507 7.65 -12.76 -15.70
N LEU A 508 7.12 -11.87 -16.55
CA LEU A 508 6.91 -12.10 -17.99
C LEU A 508 5.82 -13.13 -18.34
N CYS A 509 5.14 -13.73 -17.35
CA CYS A 509 3.87 -14.41 -17.59
C CYS A 509 2.77 -13.39 -17.94
N HIS A 510 1.91 -13.75 -18.90
CA HIS A 510 0.73 -12.94 -19.20
C HIS A 510 -0.30 -13.08 -18.09
N ASN A 511 -1.10 -12.05 -17.85
CA ASN A 511 -2.28 -12.18 -17.02
C ASN A 511 -3.35 -12.99 -17.80
N ILE A 512 -3.73 -14.16 -17.28
CA ILE A 512 -4.69 -15.06 -17.93
C ILE A 512 -5.99 -15.08 -17.14
N ALA A 513 -7.10 -14.76 -17.81
CA ALA A 513 -8.44 -14.96 -17.28
C ALA A 513 -8.80 -16.46 -17.27
N LEU A 514 -8.50 -17.12 -16.15
CA LEU A 514 -8.80 -18.54 -15.93
C LEU A 514 -10.31 -18.78 -15.90
N THR A 515 -10.76 -19.77 -16.67
CA THR A 515 -12.16 -20.22 -16.67
C THR A 515 -12.40 -21.37 -15.69
N HIS A 516 -11.37 -22.17 -15.42
CA HIS A 516 -11.43 -23.26 -14.45
C HIS A 516 -10.06 -23.51 -13.81
N VAL A 517 -10.07 -23.80 -12.51
CA VAL A 517 -8.90 -24.30 -11.77
C VAL A 517 -9.38 -25.42 -10.85
N ARG A 518 -8.71 -26.57 -10.92
CA ARG A 518 -8.89 -27.71 -10.01
C ARG A 518 -7.55 -28.06 -9.41
N VAL A 519 -7.51 -28.29 -8.10
CA VAL A 519 -6.32 -28.81 -7.42
C VAL A 519 -6.79 -29.97 -6.57
N ASP A 520 -6.28 -31.17 -6.77
CA ASP A 520 -6.64 -32.34 -5.97
C ASP A 520 -5.40 -32.88 -5.27
N LEU A 521 -5.57 -33.25 -3.99
CA LEU A 521 -4.51 -33.80 -3.16
C LEU A 521 -4.95 -35.17 -2.65
N ARG A 522 -4.06 -36.16 -2.73
CA ARG A 522 -4.31 -37.53 -2.28
C ARG A 522 -3.14 -38.01 -1.43
N LEU A 523 -3.44 -38.64 -0.30
CA LEU A 523 -2.43 -39.29 0.52
C LEU A 523 -2.06 -40.64 -0.11
N ASN A 524 -0.76 -40.87 -0.29
CA ASN A 524 -0.21 -42.11 -0.81
C ASN A 524 0.49 -42.90 0.32
N PRO A 525 -0.09 -44.03 0.77
CA PRO A 525 0.46 -44.81 1.88
C PRO A 525 1.69 -45.65 1.49
N GLU A 526 1.97 -45.84 0.20
CA GLU A 526 3.09 -46.69 -0.25
C GLU A 526 4.46 -46.03 0.02
N ASP A 527 4.54 -44.71 -0.18
CA ASP A 527 5.76 -43.90 -0.02
C ASP A 527 5.61 -42.76 1.00
N PHE A 528 4.51 -42.75 1.75
CA PHE A 528 4.19 -41.75 2.78
C PHE A 528 4.22 -40.32 2.24
N SER A 529 3.52 -40.08 1.13
CA SER A 529 3.50 -38.79 0.45
C SER A 529 2.11 -38.23 0.22
N VAL A 530 2.08 -36.98 -0.25
CA VAL A 530 0.88 -36.32 -0.80
C VAL A 530 1.10 -36.12 -2.28
N ASP A 531 0.29 -36.79 -3.09
CA ASP A 531 0.20 -36.60 -4.53
C ASP A 531 -0.73 -35.41 -4.82
N ILE A 532 -0.24 -34.44 -5.58
CA ILE A 532 -0.96 -33.21 -5.92
C ILE A 532 -1.12 -33.13 -7.43
N GLU A 533 -2.35 -32.96 -7.90
CA GLU A 533 -2.69 -32.73 -9.30
C GLU A 533 -3.38 -31.37 -9.45
N GLY A 534 -2.88 -30.54 -10.36
CA GLY A 534 -3.43 -29.22 -10.65
C GLY A 534 -3.83 -29.09 -12.12
N GLU A 535 -5.09 -28.77 -12.38
CA GLU A 535 -5.61 -28.47 -13.71
C GLU A 535 -5.99 -26.99 -13.80
N ALA A 536 -5.57 -26.33 -14.88
CA ALA A 536 -5.98 -24.96 -15.20
C ALA A 536 -6.51 -24.90 -16.64
N SER A 537 -7.57 -24.13 -16.86
CA SER A 537 -8.15 -23.90 -18.18
C SER A 537 -8.49 -22.44 -18.43
N CYS A 538 -8.41 -22.03 -19.69
CA CYS A 538 -8.83 -20.70 -20.15
C CYS A 538 -9.29 -20.74 -21.62
N THR A 539 -9.84 -19.63 -22.10
CA THR A 539 -9.95 -19.32 -23.52
C THR A 539 -9.08 -18.10 -23.79
N GLY A 540 -7.99 -18.26 -24.55
CA GLY A 540 -7.03 -17.17 -24.72
C GLY A 540 -5.94 -17.41 -25.76
N LYS A 541 -5.06 -16.41 -25.90
CA LYS A 541 -3.98 -16.35 -26.89
C LYS A 541 -2.69 -17.05 -26.44
N THR A 542 -2.49 -17.21 -25.14
CA THR A 542 -1.32 -17.85 -24.54
C THR A 542 -1.67 -19.14 -23.80
N GLY A 543 -0.69 -20.01 -23.61
CA GLY A 543 -0.83 -21.26 -22.86
C GLY A 543 -1.09 -21.04 -21.36
N VAL A 544 -1.62 -22.07 -20.69
CA VAL A 544 -2.05 -22.05 -19.27
C VAL A 544 -1.22 -23.02 -18.40
N GLU A 545 -0.06 -23.43 -18.92
CA GLU A 545 0.86 -24.37 -18.26
C GLU A 545 1.40 -23.82 -16.95
N MET A 546 1.69 -22.51 -16.92
CA MET A 546 2.28 -21.85 -15.76
C MET A 546 1.29 -21.76 -14.61
N GLU A 547 0.00 -21.61 -14.87
CA GLU A 547 -1.04 -21.56 -13.85
C GLU A 547 -1.23 -22.94 -13.20
N ALA A 548 -1.21 -24.02 -14.00
CA ALA A 548 -1.25 -25.38 -13.47
C ALA A 548 0.01 -25.71 -12.63
N MET A 549 1.20 -25.33 -13.12
CA MET A 549 2.47 -25.53 -12.41
C MET A 549 2.56 -24.72 -11.11
N THR A 550 2.06 -23.49 -11.13
CA THR A 550 2.02 -22.62 -9.95
C THR A 550 1.04 -23.15 -8.92
N ALA A 551 -0.13 -23.68 -9.34
CA ALA A 551 -1.07 -24.31 -8.43
C ALA A 551 -0.45 -25.46 -7.63
N VAL A 552 0.20 -26.41 -8.30
CA VAL A 552 0.80 -27.57 -7.61
C VAL A 552 2.00 -27.16 -6.77
N SER A 553 2.78 -26.16 -7.19
CA SER A 553 3.93 -25.65 -6.43
C SER A 553 3.49 -24.98 -5.14
N VAL A 554 2.48 -24.09 -5.20
CA VAL A 554 1.96 -23.38 -4.03
C VAL A 554 1.24 -24.35 -3.09
N ALA A 555 0.49 -25.32 -3.62
CA ALA A 555 -0.11 -26.39 -2.81
C ALA A 555 0.98 -27.21 -2.08
N GLY A 556 2.05 -27.62 -2.77
CA GLY A 556 3.16 -28.35 -2.16
C GLY A 556 3.88 -27.57 -1.06
N LEU A 557 4.18 -26.28 -1.31
CA LEU A 557 4.75 -25.37 -0.31
C LEU A 557 3.83 -25.22 0.92
N THR A 558 2.52 -25.22 0.70
CA THR A 558 1.53 -25.14 1.78
C THR A 558 1.53 -26.43 2.61
N VAL A 559 1.56 -27.61 1.97
CA VAL A 559 1.72 -28.89 2.70
C VAL A 559 3.00 -28.87 3.54
N TYR A 560 4.11 -28.41 2.97
CA TYR A 560 5.38 -28.27 3.71
C TYR A 560 5.22 -27.33 4.91
N ASP A 561 4.68 -26.11 4.73
CA ASP A 561 4.55 -25.14 5.82
C ASP A 561 3.65 -25.65 6.95
N MET A 562 2.57 -26.34 6.60
CA MET A 562 1.65 -26.94 7.54
C MET A 562 2.30 -28.07 8.35
N CYS A 563 3.32 -28.73 7.78
CA CYS A 563 3.94 -29.92 8.35
C CYS A 563 5.36 -29.72 8.92
N LYS A 564 6.05 -28.60 8.62
CA LYS A 564 7.47 -28.37 8.97
C LYS A 564 7.79 -28.40 10.47
N ALA A 565 6.78 -28.24 11.32
CA ALA A 565 6.92 -28.36 12.77
C ALA A 565 7.05 -29.84 13.23
N ALA A 566 6.46 -30.78 12.48
CA ALA A 566 6.48 -32.20 12.78
C ALA A 566 7.72 -32.92 12.21
N SER A 567 8.24 -32.45 11.07
CA SER A 567 9.52 -32.88 10.49
C SER A 567 10.11 -31.79 9.59
N LYS A 568 11.44 -31.68 9.56
CA LYS A 568 12.17 -30.81 8.63
C LYS A 568 12.64 -31.55 7.36
N ASP A 569 12.49 -32.87 7.31
CA ASP A 569 12.96 -33.71 6.19
C ASP A 569 11.94 -33.84 5.06
N ILE A 570 10.88 -33.03 5.09
CA ILE A 570 9.84 -33.02 4.05
C ILE A 570 10.46 -32.55 2.74
N SER A 571 10.13 -33.18 1.61
CA SER A 571 10.63 -32.75 0.30
C SER A 571 9.50 -32.64 -0.71
N ILE A 572 9.51 -31.54 -1.48
CA ILE A 572 8.62 -31.36 -2.63
C ILE A 572 9.38 -31.81 -3.87
N THR A 573 8.84 -32.79 -4.59
CA THR A 573 9.44 -33.39 -5.77
C THR A 573 8.47 -33.36 -6.95
N ASP A 574 9.00 -33.69 -8.13
CA ASP A 574 8.20 -33.97 -9.32
C ASP A 574 7.24 -32.84 -9.75
N VAL A 575 7.58 -31.57 -9.49
CA VAL A 575 6.81 -30.44 -10.01
C VAL A 575 6.96 -30.41 -11.53
N ARG A 576 5.94 -30.85 -12.26
CA ARG A 576 6.03 -31.02 -13.72
C ARG A 576 4.67 -30.98 -14.42
N LEU A 577 4.69 -30.55 -15.69
CA LEU A 577 3.52 -30.55 -16.57
C LEU A 577 3.24 -31.97 -17.08
N GLU A 578 2.04 -32.50 -16.90
CA GLU A 578 1.65 -33.84 -17.36
C GLU A 578 0.98 -33.82 -18.72
N ARG A 579 0.06 -32.88 -18.97
CA ARG A 579 -0.58 -32.72 -20.28
C ARG A 579 -0.94 -31.28 -20.56
N LYS A 580 -1.07 -30.93 -21.84
CA LYS A 580 -1.68 -29.67 -22.27
C LYS A 580 -2.45 -29.83 -23.58
N THR A 581 -3.45 -28.98 -23.77
CA THR A 581 -4.26 -28.90 -24.99
C THR A 581 -4.39 -27.45 -25.46
N GLY A 582 -4.56 -27.25 -26.76
CA GLY A 582 -4.86 -25.97 -27.38
C GLY A 582 -3.63 -25.19 -27.89
N GLY A 583 -3.89 -24.06 -28.55
CA GLY A 583 -2.86 -23.29 -29.24
C GLY A 583 -2.20 -24.03 -30.41
N LYS A 584 -1.08 -23.48 -30.90
CA LYS A 584 -0.35 -24.00 -32.07
C LYS A 584 0.20 -25.42 -31.87
N SER A 585 0.56 -25.78 -30.64
CA SER A 585 1.10 -27.11 -30.33
C SER A 585 0.02 -28.19 -30.19
N GLY A 586 -1.26 -27.84 -30.18
CA GLY A 586 -2.34 -28.82 -30.06
C GLY A 586 -2.29 -29.58 -28.73
N TYR A 587 -2.31 -30.91 -28.80
CA TYR A 587 -2.22 -31.81 -27.65
C TYR A 587 -0.76 -32.20 -27.38
N TRP A 588 -0.37 -32.19 -26.11
CA TRP A 588 0.90 -32.73 -25.65
C TRP A 588 0.69 -33.46 -24.33
N SER A 589 1.32 -34.62 -24.18
CA SER A 589 1.30 -35.45 -22.97
C SER A 589 2.72 -35.88 -22.62
N ARG A 590 3.02 -35.99 -21.33
CA ARG A 590 4.34 -36.44 -20.86
C ARG A 590 4.48 -37.94 -21.09
N GLY A 591 5.53 -38.33 -21.82
CA GLY A 591 5.85 -39.73 -22.10
C GLY A 591 5.23 -40.29 -23.38
N GLU A 592 4.54 -39.45 -24.16
CA GLU A 592 4.08 -39.75 -25.52
C GLU A 592 5.00 -39.15 -26.60
#